data_AF-A0A8T5IAD3-F1
#
_entry.id   AF-A0A8T5IAD3-F1
#
_cell.length_a   1.000
_cell.length_b   1.000
_cell.length_c   1.000
_cell.angle_alpha   90.00
_cell.angle_beta   90.00
_cell.angle_gamma   90.00
#
_symmetry.space_group_name_H-M   'P 1'
#
loop_
_entity.id
_entity.type
_entity.pdbx_description
1 polymer ?
#
loop_
_entity_poly.entity_id
_entity_poly.type
_entity_poly.pdbx_seq_one_letter_code
_entity_poly.pdbx_strand_id
1 'polypeptide(L)'
;MKKLVGYIVSIVGLAIMAISFGLLQFDLPILQNFNPIFVTIGGIVIIVVGIGLTMMGEGGRRKQKSVEVPIYEGKEIVGYRRSN
;
A
#
# COMPACT_ATOMS: atom_id res chain seq x y z
N MET A 1 -9.10 4.75 -8.08
CA MET A 1 -9.67 5.60 -7.02
C MET A 1 -9.43 5.03 -5.61
N LYS A 2 -9.82 3.78 -5.30
CA LYS A 2 -9.60 3.19 -3.97
C LYS A 2 -8.13 3.19 -3.48
N LYS A 3 -7.17 2.95 -4.39
CA LYS A 3 -5.73 3.05 -4.09
C LYS A 3 -5.29 4.48 -3.73
N LEU A 4 -5.82 5.49 -4.42
CA LEU A 4 -5.52 6.90 -4.14
C LEU A 4 -6.01 7.28 -2.74
N VAL A 5 -7.23 6.85 -2.39
CA VAL A 5 -7.80 7.06 -1.05
C VAL A 5 -6.93 6.38 0.01
N GLY A 6 -6.52 5.13 -0.20
CA GLY A 6 -5.63 4.42 0.72
C GLY A 6 -4.26 5.11 0.90
N TYR A 7 -3.67 5.63 -0.18
CA TYR A 7 -2.43 6.40 -0.09
C TYR A 7 -2.60 7.70 0.68
N ILE A 8 -3.67 8.46 0.41
CA ILE A 8 -3.98 9.71 1.13
C ILE A 8 -4.17 9.42 2.62
N VAL A 9 -4.95 8.40 2.98
CA VAL A 9 -5.19 7.99 4.36
C VAL A 9 -3.88 7.56 5.05
N SER A 10 -3.02 6.83 4.35
CA SER A 10 -1.72 6.40 4.89
C SER A 10 -0.76 7.57 5.14
N ILE A 11 -0.70 8.53 4.21
CA ILE A 11 0.11 9.75 4.35
C ILE A 11 -0.39 10.59 5.53
N VAL A 12 -1.70 10.74 5.68
CA VAL A 12 -2.30 11.47 6.80
C VAL A 12 -2.01 10.78 8.13
N GLY A 13 -2.11 9.45 8.20
CA GLY A 13 -1.76 8.68 9.40
C GLY A 13 -0.28 8.85 9.80
N LEU A 14 0.62 8.84 8.81
CA LEU A 14 2.06 9.10 9.00
C LEU A 14 2.33 10.52 9.51
N ALA A 15 1.65 11.52 8.95
CA ALA A 15 1.79 12.91 9.37
C ALA A 15 1.33 13.11 10.83
N ILE A 16 0.21 12.52 11.21
CA ILE A 16 -0.30 12.57 12.60
C ILE A 16 0.70 11.93 13.57
N MET A 17 1.28 10.78 13.21
CA MET A 17 2.33 10.16 14.02
C MET A 17 3.58 11.04 14.15
N ALA A 18 4.07 11.59 13.05
CA ALA A 18 5.26 12.43 13.06
C ALA A 18 5.08 13.67 13.97
N ILE A 19 3.89 14.27 13.97
CA ILE A 19 3.53 15.37 14.88
C ILE A 19 3.44 14.85 16.32
N SER A 20 2.80 13.70 16.55
CA SER A 20 2.65 13.12 17.90
C SER A 20 3.98 12.71 18.53
N PHE A 21 4.97 12.30 17.75
CA PHE A 21 6.33 11.99 18.23
C PHE A 21 7.20 13.24 18.39
N GLY A 22 6.68 14.43 18.07
CA GLY A 22 7.44 15.68 18.15
C GLY A 22 8.53 15.82 17.08
N LEU A 23 8.52 14.97 16.04
CA LEU A 23 9.42 15.09 14.89
C LEU A 23 9.09 16.34 14.06
N LEU A 24 7.83 16.74 14.07
CA LEU A 24 7.34 17.98 13.47
C LEU A 24 6.63 18.80 14.54
N GLN A 25 7.12 20.01 14.79
CA GLN A 25 6.51 20.95 15.72
C GLN A 25 5.32 21.66 15.04
N PHE A 26 4.23 20.93 14.84
CA PHE A 26 2.95 21.54 14.48
C PHE A 26 2.09 21.65 15.72
N ASP A 27 1.78 22.88 16.10
CA ASP A 27 0.81 23.17 17.15
C ASP A 27 -0.60 22.93 16.60
N LEU A 28 -1.04 21.68 16.70
CA LEU A 28 -2.43 21.32 16.50
C LEU A 28 -3.13 21.39 17.87
N PRO A 29 -3.92 22.44 18.16
CA PRO A 29 -4.60 22.58 19.46
C PRO A 29 -5.54 21.40 19.78
N ILE A 30 -5.94 20.66 18.75
CA ILE A 30 -6.76 19.45 18.87
C ILE A 30 -5.95 18.29 19.48
N LEU A 31 -4.63 18.21 19.28
CA LEU A 31 -3.81 17.13 19.82
C LEU A 31 -3.35 17.39 21.26
N GLN A 32 -3.31 18.66 21.69
CA GLN A 32 -2.85 19.06 23.02
C GLN A 32 -3.85 18.65 24.14
N ASN A 33 -5.13 18.54 23.81
CA ASN A 33 -6.19 18.20 24.78
C ASN A 33 -6.37 16.69 25.00
N PHE A 34 -5.69 15.84 24.24
CA PHE A 34 -5.82 14.39 24.35
C PHE A 34 -4.57 13.78 24.96
N ASN A 35 -4.76 12.71 25.74
CA ASN A 35 -3.63 11.95 26.28
C ASN A 35 -2.78 11.42 25.10
N PRO A 36 -1.45 11.62 25.12
CA PRO A 36 -0.54 11.15 24.06
C PRO A 36 -0.69 9.67 23.70
N ILE A 37 -1.05 8.83 24.68
CA ILE A 37 -1.29 7.40 24.48
C ILE A 37 -2.49 7.18 23.54
N PHE A 38 -3.59 7.89 23.74
CA PHE A 38 -4.78 7.76 22.88
C PHE A 38 -4.53 8.30 21.47
N VAL A 39 -3.77 9.39 21.34
CA VAL A 39 -3.37 9.94 20.04
C VAL A 39 -2.52 8.93 19.26
N THR A 40 -1.56 8.30 19.94
CA THR A 40 -0.67 7.31 19.32
C THR A 40 -1.45 6.07 18.88
N ILE A 41 -2.34 5.54 19.74
CA ILE A 41 -3.21 4.41 19.41
C ILE A 41 -4.11 4.76 18.21
N GLY A 42 -4.72 5.95 18.21
CA GLY A 42 -5.54 6.42 17.09
C GLY A 42 -4.75 6.51 15.78
N GLY A 43 -3.51 7.01 15.82
CA GLY A 43 -2.61 7.04 14.67
C GLY A 43 -2.28 5.65 14.13
N ILE A 44 -1.98 4.68 15.02
CA ILE A 44 -1.73 3.28 14.64
C ILE A 44 -2.94 2.70 13.92
N VAL A 45 -4.15 2.88 14.48
CA VAL A 45 -5.39 2.36 13.88
C VAL A 45 -5.63 2.93 12.50
N ILE A 46 -5.44 4.24 12.30
CA ILE A 46 -5.59 4.91 11.00
C ILE A 46 -4.61 4.33 9.97
N ILE A 47 -3.35 4.12 10.36
CA ILE A 47 -2.33 3.52 9.49
C ILE A 47 -2.70 2.09 9.11
N VAL A 48 -3.11 1.27 10.08
CA VAL A 48 -3.52 -0.13 9.84
C VAL A 48 -4.71 -0.20 8.89
N VAL A 49 -5.72 0.65 9.09
CA VAL A 49 -6.88 0.74 8.19
C VAL A 49 -6.48 1.24 6.80
N GLY A 50 -5.60 2.25 6.72
CA GLY A 50 -5.07 2.77 5.47
C GLY A 50 -4.34 1.70 4.65
N ILE A 51 -3.45 0.94 5.30
CA ILE A 51 -2.73 -0.19 4.70
C ILE A 51 -3.69 -1.32 4.30
N GLY A 52 -4.66 -1.64 5.16
CA GLY A 52 -5.69 -2.65 4.84
C GLY A 52 -6.47 -2.30 3.57
N LEU A 53 -6.85 -1.02 3.42
CA LEU A 53 -7.57 -0.53 2.25
C LEU A 53 -6.70 -0.50 0.98
N THR A 54 -5.40 -0.23 1.08
CA THR A 54 -4.49 -0.30 -0.07
C THR A 54 -4.27 -1.76 -0.52
N MET A 55 -4.09 -2.68 0.43
CA MET A 55 -3.88 -4.11 0.16
C MET A 55 -5.14 -4.81 -0.38
N MET A 56 -6.32 -4.48 0.16
CA MET A 56 -7.59 -5.00 -0.37
C MET A 56 -7.86 -4.56 -1.82
N GLY A 57 -7.22 -3.48 -2.28
CA GLY A 57 -7.27 -3.02 -3.67
C GLY A 57 -6.42 -3.85 -4.66
N GLU A 58 -5.69 -4.88 -4.20
CA GLU A 58 -4.85 -5.75 -5.02
C GLU A 58 -5.47 -7.10 -5.37
N GLY A 59 -6.78 -7.24 -5.15
CA GLY A 59 -7.57 -8.32 -5.76
C GLY A 59 -7.65 -8.14 -7.28
N GLY A 60 -6.72 -8.72 -8.02
CA GLY A 60 -6.89 -8.98 -9.45
C GLY A 60 -6.03 -8.11 -10.37
N ARG A 61 -4.76 -8.48 -10.48
CA ARG A 61 -4.01 -8.62 -11.74
C ARG A 61 -2.58 -9.02 -11.36
N ARG A 62 -2.42 -10.23 -10.79
CA ARG A 62 -1.23 -11.00 -11.18
C ARG A 62 -1.34 -11.07 -12.70
N LYS A 63 -0.49 -10.33 -13.43
CA LYS A 63 -0.27 -10.59 -14.84
C LYS A 63 0.09 -12.07 -14.87
N GLN A 64 -0.86 -12.92 -15.24
CA GLN A 64 -0.61 -14.30 -15.57
C GLN A 64 0.47 -14.21 -16.65
N LYS A 65 1.71 -14.52 -16.26
CA LYS A 65 2.83 -14.56 -17.18
C LYS A 65 2.40 -15.60 -18.19
N SER A 66 1.97 -15.15 -19.38
CA SER A 66 1.55 -16.05 -20.44
C SER A 66 2.67 -17.07 -20.57
N VAL A 67 2.35 -18.34 -20.35
CA VAL A 67 3.35 -19.40 -20.41
C VAL A 67 3.76 -19.46 -21.87
N GLU A 68 4.94 -18.91 -22.16
CA GLU A 68 5.54 -18.98 -23.48
C GLU A 68 6.11 -20.39 -23.62
N VAL A 69 5.56 -21.14 -24.56
CA VAL A 69 5.96 -22.51 -24.85
C VAL A 69 6.93 -22.46 -26.03
N PRO A 70 8.17 -22.96 -25.88
CA PRO A 70 9.12 -23.01 -27.00
C PRO A 70 8.61 -23.93 -28.11
N ILE A 71 8.80 -23.50 -29.36
CA ILE A 71 8.56 -24.27 -30.58
C ILE A 71 9.91 -24.88 -31.00
N TYR A 72 9.95 -26.20 -31.13
CA TYR A 72 11.15 -26.92 -31.52
C TYR A 72 11.08 -27.35 -32.99
N GLU A 73 12.19 -27.19 -33.69
CA GLU A 73 12.44 -27.83 -34.97
C GLU A 73 13.64 -28.78 -34.78
N GLY A 74 13.36 -30.08 -34.67
CA GLY A 74 14.34 -31.06 -34.24
C GLY A 74 14.80 -30.82 -32.79
N LYS A 75 16.08 -30.49 -32.60
CA LYS A 75 16.68 -30.20 -31.28
C LYS A 75 16.86 -28.70 -31.00
N GLU A 76 16.54 -27.84 -31.96
CA GLU A 76 16.73 -26.39 -31.84
C GLU A 76 15.41 -25.68 -31.56
N ILE A 77 15.46 -24.61 -30.75
CA ILE A 77 14.32 -23.76 -30.45
C ILE A 77 14.21 -22.72 -31.57
N VAL A 78 13.14 -22.81 -32.37
CA VAL A 78 12.89 -21.90 -33.51
C VAL A 78 11.95 -20.76 -33.17
N GLY A 79 11.30 -20.80 -32.01
CA GLY A 79 10.46 -19.69 -31.56
C GLY A 79 9.76 -19.97 -30.24
N TYR A 80 8.90 -19.04 -29.84
CA TYR A 80 8.06 -19.16 -28.65
C TYR A 80 6.62 -18.84 -29.02
N ARG A 81 5.67 -19.72 -28.67
CA ARG A 81 4.24 -19.44 -28.81
C ARG A 81 3.65 -19.03 -27.47
N ARG A 82 2.73 -18.07 -27.50
CA ARG A 82 1.88 -17.80 -26.33
C ARG A 82 0.85 -18.92 -26.23
N SER A 83 0.90 -19.70 -25.14
CA SER A 83 -0.22 -20.56 -24.79
C SER A 83 -1.25 -19.70 -24.06
N ASN A 84 -2.38 -19.45 -24.72
CA ASN A 84 -3.55 -18.81 -24.12
C ASN A 84 -4.31 -19.81 -23.25
#